data_AF-A0A946HYN2-F1
#
_entry.id   AF-A0A946HYN2-F1
#
_cell.length_a   1.000
_cell.length_b   1.000
_cell.length_c   1.000
_cell.angle_alpha   90.00
_cell.angle_beta   90.00
_cell.angle_gamma   90.00
#
_symmetry.space_group_name_H-M   'P 1'
#
loop_
_entity.id
_entity.type
_entity.pdbx_description
1 polymer ?
#
loop_
_entity_poly.entity_id
_entity_poly.type
_entity_poly.pdbx_seq_one_letter_code
_entity_poly.pdbx_strand_id
1 'polypeptide(L)'
;GKPCRTLRNRFSKAYDEPGAPATLPAPTQNYLWWQEGRTRVERVRAKEFLTYPVGQVVGDMHEEISVKEVVYELLNEMLDAKERLNDILD
;
A
#
# COMPACT_ATOMS: atom_id res chain seq x y z
N GLY A 1 4.26 -11.00 -14.83
CA GLY A 1 3.80 -9.59 -14.73
C GLY A 1 4.74 -8.83 -13.81
N LYS A 2 4.83 -7.49 -13.94
CA LYS A 2 5.56 -6.67 -12.96
C LYS A 2 4.76 -6.66 -11.64
N PRO A 3 5.29 -7.17 -10.52
CA PRO A 3 4.54 -7.21 -9.27
C PRO A 3 4.35 -5.79 -8.72
N CYS A 4 3.15 -5.50 -8.21
CA CYS A 4 2.82 -4.25 -7.52
C CYS A 4 2.29 -4.62 -6.14
N ARG A 5 2.76 -3.93 -5.09
CA ARG A 5 2.23 -4.09 -3.73
C ARG A 5 1.09 -3.12 -3.53
N THR A 6 -0.07 -3.65 -3.20
CA THR A 6 -1.27 -2.88 -2.86
C THR A 6 -1.77 -3.28 -1.48
N LEU A 7 -2.59 -2.42 -0.88
CA LEU A 7 -3.30 -2.75 0.35
C LEU A 7 -4.18 -3.99 0.10
N ARG A 8 -4.06 -4.98 0.99
CA ARG A 8 -4.80 -6.24 0.83
C ARG A 8 -6.29 -6.00 1.00
N ASN A 9 -7.08 -6.51 0.06
CA ASN A 9 -8.49 -6.24 -0.07
C ASN A 9 -9.23 -7.48 -0.61
N ARG A 10 -10.56 -7.41 -0.81
CA ARG A 10 -11.34 -8.57 -1.28
C ARG A 10 -10.96 -9.00 -2.70
N PHE A 11 -10.61 -8.06 -3.57
CA PHE A 11 -10.17 -8.35 -4.94
C PHE A 11 -8.87 -9.16 -4.97
N SER A 12 -7.83 -8.67 -4.27
CA SER A 12 -6.53 -9.37 -4.18
C SER A 12 -6.67 -10.72 -3.48
N LYS A 13 -7.44 -10.80 -2.39
CA LYS A 13 -7.73 -12.08 -1.71
C LYS A 13 -8.40 -13.10 -2.63
N ALA A 14 -9.35 -12.70 -3.46
CA ALA A 14 -10.03 -13.61 -4.39
C ALA A 14 -9.08 -14.26 -5.41
N TYR A 15 -7.98 -13.58 -5.78
CA TYR A 15 -6.95 -14.17 -6.64
C TYR A 15 -6.00 -15.12 -5.90
N ASP A 16 -5.95 -15.05 -4.57
CA ASP A 16 -5.15 -15.96 -3.73
C ASP A 16 -5.91 -17.24 -3.35
N GLU A 17 -7.22 -17.32 -3.62
CA GLU A 17 -8.07 -18.45 -3.23
C GLU A 17 -7.80 -19.71 -4.08
N PRO A 18 -7.94 -20.92 -3.49
CA PRO A 18 -7.81 -22.17 -4.25
C PRO A 18 -8.80 -22.23 -5.41
N GLY A 19 -8.29 -22.52 -6.62
CA GLY A 19 -9.11 -22.58 -7.83
C GLY A 19 -9.37 -21.22 -8.50
N ALA A 20 -8.78 -20.13 -7.99
CA ALA A 20 -8.82 -18.83 -8.65
C ALA A 20 -8.21 -18.92 -10.07
N PRO A 21 -8.76 -18.17 -11.04
CA PRO A 21 -8.24 -18.16 -12.40
C PRO A 21 -6.83 -17.55 -12.43
N ALA A 22 -6.00 -18.02 -13.36
CA ALA A 22 -4.71 -17.39 -13.63
C ALA A 22 -4.89 -15.92 -14.03
N THR A 23 -4.01 -15.05 -13.55
CA THR A 23 -4.03 -13.63 -13.92
C THR A 23 -3.85 -13.46 -15.42
N LEU A 24 -4.61 -12.53 -16.01
CA LEU A 24 -4.45 -12.16 -17.41
C LEU A 24 -3.03 -11.64 -17.69
N PRO A 25 -2.45 -11.91 -18.89
CA PRO A 25 -1.21 -11.29 -19.29
C PRO A 25 -1.39 -9.77 -19.48
N ALA A 26 -0.29 -9.02 -19.51
CA ALA A 26 -0.34 -7.67 -20.05
C ALA A 26 -0.59 -7.75 -21.58
N PRO A 27 -1.42 -6.88 -22.20
CA PRO A 27 -2.13 -5.74 -21.63
C PRO A 27 -3.55 -6.05 -21.13
N THR A 28 -4.06 -7.27 -21.29
CA THR A 28 -5.45 -7.63 -20.94
C THR A 28 -5.77 -7.45 -19.45
N GLN A 29 -4.78 -7.61 -18.57
CA GLN A 29 -4.90 -7.23 -17.15
C GLN A 29 -5.15 -5.72 -16.94
N ASN A 30 -4.60 -4.84 -17.80
CA ASN A 30 -4.84 -3.40 -17.73
C ASN A 30 -6.28 -3.05 -18.11
N TYR A 31 -6.79 -3.65 -19.18
CA TYR A 31 -8.19 -3.48 -19.60
C TYR A 31 -9.18 -3.91 -18.51
N LEU A 32 -8.98 -5.11 -17.93
CA LEU A 32 -9.85 -5.63 -16.88
C LEU A 32 -9.91 -4.71 -15.66
N TRP A 33 -8.74 -4.37 -15.10
CA TRP A 33 -8.69 -3.72 -13.80
C TRP A 33 -8.46 -2.21 -13.88
N TRP A 34 -7.40 -1.77 -14.55
CA TRP A 34 -6.97 -0.37 -14.50
C TRP A 34 -7.89 0.58 -15.25
N GLN A 35 -8.51 0.13 -16.34
CA GLN A 35 -9.46 0.94 -17.12
C GLN A 35 -10.88 0.88 -16.57
N GLU A 36 -11.42 -0.33 -16.38
CA GLU A 36 -12.83 -0.53 -16.04
C GLU A 36 -13.06 -0.84 -14.56
N GLY A 37 -12.39 -1.87 -14.02
CA GLY A 37 -12.64 -2.38 -12.66
C GLY A 37 -12.43 -1.34 -11.56
N ARG A 38 -11.23 -0.74 -11.51
CA ARG A 38 -10.84 0.27 -10.51
C ARG A 38 -11.75 1.49 -10.59
N THR A 39 -12.00 2.01 -11.80
CA THR A 39 -12.85 3.18 -12.01
C THR A 39 -14.27 2.97 -11.48
N ARG A 40 -14.85 1.78 -11.68
CA ARG A 40 -16.17 1.43 -11.14
C ARG A 40 -16.16 1.36 -9.61
N VAL A 41 -15.16 0.70 -9.03
CA VAL A 41 -14.98 0.59 -7.57
C VAL A 41 -14.82 1.97 -6.91
N GLU A 42 -14.01 2.84 -7.50
CA GLU A 42 -13.79 4.22 -7.02
C GLU A 42 -15.07 5.06 -7.10
N ARG A 43 -15.81 4.97 -8.21
CA ARG A 43 -17.07 5.71 -8.42
C ARG A 43 -18.10 5.41 -7.32
N VAL A 44 -18.24 4.14 -6.94
CA VAL A 44 -19.18 3.73 -5.88
C VAL A 44 -18.55 3.72 -4.49
N ARG A 45 -17.28 4.11 -4.37
CA ARG A 45 -16.50 4.10 -3.10
C ARG A 45 -16.56 2.75 -2.38
N ALA A 46 -16.48 1.65 -3.12
CA ALA A 46 -16.49 0.30 -2.55
C ALA A 46 -15.16 -0.01 -1.87
N LYS A 47 -15.01 0.45 -0.61
CA LYS A 47 -13.77 0.38 0.19
C LYS A 47 -13.09 -0.99 0.18
N GLU A 48 -13.87 -2.06 0.27
CA GLU A 48 -13.36 -3.43 0.31
C GLU A 48 -12.64 -3.89 -0.96
N PHE A 49 -12.76 -3.15 -2.08
CA PHE A 49 -12.17 -3.48 -3.37
C PHE A 49 -11.14 -2.44 -3.85
N LEU A 50 -10.91 -1.36 -3.09
CA LEU A 50 -9.95 -0.31 -3.46
C LEU A 50 -8.52 -0.84 -3.40
N THR A 51 -7.78 -0.76 -4.50
CA THR A 51 -6.40 -1.25 -4.64
C THR A 51 -5.41 -0.08 -4.66
N TYR A 52 -5.16 0.54 -3.51
CA TYR A 52 -4.14 1.60 -3.41
C TYR A 52 -2.75 1.01 -3.21
N PRO A 53 -1.71 1.49 -3.94
CA PRO A 53 -0.33 1.08 -3.72
C PRO A 53 0.16 1.57 -2.36
N VAL A 54 0.74 0.67 -1.56
CA VAL A 54 1.27 0.99 -0.23
C VAL A 54 2.53 0.19 0.06
N GLY A 55 3.43 0.76 0.87
CA GLY A 55 4.56 0.06 1.46
C GLY A 55 4.14 -0.84 2.64
N GLN A 56 5.06 -1.65 3.15
CA GLN A 56 4.79 -2.51 4.32
C GLN A 56 4.61 -1.69 5.61
N VAL A 57 5.21 -0.51 5.69
CA VAL A 57 5.14 0.44 6.83
C VAL A 57 3.74 1.03 7.01
N VAL A 58 2.81 0.83 6.06
CA VAL A 58 1.43 1.33 6.17
C VAL A 58 0.71 0.87 7.45
N GLY A 59 1.14 -0.25 8.05
CA GLY A 59 0.59 -0.74 9.33
C GLY A 59 0.88 0.17 10.52
N ASP A 60 1.92 1.01 10.42
CA ASP A 60 2.33 1.95 11.46
C ASP A 60 1.61 3.30 11.33
N MET A 61 0.82 3.49 10.26
CA MET A 61 0.04 4.72 10.03
C MET A 61 -1.31 4.63 10.74
N HIS A 62 -1.52 5.46 11.76
CA HIS A 62 -2.74 5.43 12.58
C HIS A 62 -3.63 6.66 12.45
N GLU A 63 -3.11 7.76 11.91
CA GLU A 63 -3.81 9.03 11.80
C GLU A 63 -3.37 9.83 10.57
N GLU A 64 -4.20 10.81 10.20
CA GLU A 64 -3.89 11.76 9.13
C GLU A 64 -3.23 12.99 9.74
N ILE A 65 -1.92 13.14 9.50
CA ILE A 65 -1.13 14.29 9.96
C ILE A 65 -0.71 15.19 8.79
N SER A 66 -0.31 16.42 9.13
CA SER A 66 0.14 17.37 8.13
C SER A 66 1.50 16.96 7.53
N VAL A 67 1.79 17.37 6.29
CA VAL A 67 3.11 17.16 5.68
C VAL A 67 4.24 17.75 6.53
N LYS A 68 3.98 18.90 7.17
CA LYS A 68 4.92 19.53 8.09
C LYS A 68 5.26 18.57 9.23
N GLU A 69 4.26 18.02 9.88
CA GLU A 69 4.39 17.09 11.01
C GLU A 69 5.14 15.82 10.64
N VAL A 70 4.80 15.19 9.50
CA VAL A 70 5.54 14.03 8.97
C VAL A 70 7.04 14.33 8.87
N VAL A 71 7.42 15.49 8.32
CA VAL A 71 8.83 15.86 8.17
C VAL A 71 9.48 16.12 9.53
N TYR A 72 8.77 16.72 10.49
CA TYR A 72 9.28 16.93 11.85
C TYR A 72 9.51 15.60 12.57
N GLU A 73 8.58 14.65 12.50
CA GLU A 73 8.72 13.32 13.09
C GLU A 73 9.94 12.60 12.52
N LEU A 74 10.08 12.55 11.19
CA LEU A 74 11.23 11.92 10.54
C LEU A 74 12.58 12.48 11.00
N LEU A 75 12.68 13.80 11.19
CA LEU A 75 13.91 14.46 11.64
C LEU A 75 14.21 14.17 13.11
N ASN A 76 13.20 14.22 13.97
CA ASN A 76 13.35 13.94 15.40
C ASN A 76 13.66 12.48 15.66
N GLU A 77 12.94 11.55 15.02
CA GLU A 77 13.21 10.10 15.15
C GLU A 77 14.61 9.73 14.69
N MET A 78 15.13 10.38 13.63
CA MET A 78 16.51 10.20 13.18
C MET A 78 17.51 10.66 14.24
N LEU A 79 17.27 11.81 14.89
CA LEU A 79 18.12 12.32 15.96
C LEU A 79 18.12 11.36 17.15
N ASP A 80 16.94 10.96 17.62
CA ASP A 80 16.77 10.02 18.73
C ASP A 80 17.38 8.64 18.43
N ALA A 81 17.28 8.17 17.18
CA ALA A 81 17.91 6.92 16.75
C ALA A 81 19.45 7.03 16.76
N LYS A 82 20.00 8.17 16.34
CA LYS A 82 21.44 8.42 16.36
C LYS A 82 21.98 8.51 17.79
N GLU A 83 21.29 9.20 18.68
CA GLU A 83 21.70 9.31 20.09
C GLU A 83 21.76 7.93 20.75
N ARG A 84 20.68 7.14 20.61
CA ARG A 84 20.65 5.75 21.10
C ARG A 84 21.75 4.87 20.50
N LEU A 85 22.08 5.07 19.22
CA LEU A 85 23.15 4.32 18.57
C LEU A 85 24.53 4.69 19.17
N ASN A 86 24.79 5.97 19.41
CA ASN A 86 26.04 6.40 20.03
C ASN A 86 26.19 5.83 21.44
N ASP A 87 25.12 5.86 22.25
CA ASP A 87 25.14 5.31 23.62
C ASP A 87 25.45 3.80 23.67
N ILE A 88 25.17 3.06 22.59
CA ILE A 88 25.50 1.63 22.48
C ILE A 88 26.96 1.41 22.03
N LEU A 89 27.53 2.37 21.30
CA LEU A 89 28.86 2.27 20.71
C LEU A 89 29.98 2.79 21.63
N ASP A 90 29.65 3.61 22.62
CA ASP A 90 30.54 4.07 23.69
C ASP A 90 30.69 3.02 24.82
#